data_AF-A0A2M9P8S7-F1
#
_entry.id   AF-A0A2M9P8S7-F1
#
_cell.length_a   1.000
_cell.length_b   1.000
_cell.length_c   1.000
_cell.angle_alpha   90.00
_cell.angle_beta   90.00
_cell.angle_gamma   90.00
#
_symmetry.space_group_name_H-M   'P 1'
#
loop_
_entity.id
_entity.type
_entity.pdbx_description
1 polymer ?
#
loop_
_entity_poly.entity_id
_entity_poly.type
_entity_poly.pdbx_seq_one_letter_code
_entity_poly.pdbx_strand_id
1 'polypeptide(L)' 'MRLSCPNCAAIYELSEDRLTPGGSHVQCSECHTRWFARPPALAAPPSPSP' A
#
# COMPACT_ATOMS: atom_id res chain seq x y z
N MET A 1 -6.90 3.02 4.48
CA MET A 1 -5.96 3.59 3.49
C MET A 1 -6.36 3.21 2.07
N ARG A 2 -5.90 3.94 1.04
CA ARG A 2 -6.15 3.63 -0.38
C ARG A 2 -4.90 3.03 -1.02
N LEU A 3 -5.08 1.91 -1.73
CA LEU A 3 -4.03 1.22 -2.48
C LEU A 3 -4.40 1.15 -3.96
N SER A 4 -3.45 1.41 -4.84
CA SER A 4 -3.61 1.23 -6.29
C SER A 4 -3.00 -0.08 -6.75
N CYS A 5 -3.75 -0.92 -7.45
CA CYS A 5 -3.21 -2.12 -8.06
C CYS A 5 -2.25 -1.77 -9.21
N PRO A 6 -1.01 -2.29 -9.23
CA PRO A 6 -0.05 -2.00 -10.30
C PRO A 6 -0.41 -2.64 -11.65
N ASN A 7 -1.33 -3.60 -11.68
CA ASN A 7 -1.68 -4.33 -12.91
C ASN A 7 -2.87 -3.73 -13.65
N CYS A 8 -3.92 -3.33 -12.92
CA CYS A 8 -5.16 -2.81 -13.51
C CYS A 8 -5.49 -1.36 -13.08
N ALA A 9 -4.64 -0.73 -12.27
CA ALA A 9 -4.85 0.60 -11.72
C ALA A 9 -6.15 0.78 -10.88
N ALA A 10 -6.81 -0.31 -10.50
CA ALA A 10 -7.96 -0.27 -9.61
C ALA A 10 -7.56 0.24 -8.21
N ILE A 11 -8.41 1.07 -7.62
CA ILE A 11 -8.22 1.67 -6.29
C ILE A 11 -9.00 0.85 -5.27
N TYR A 12 -8.32 0.39 -4.23
CA TYR A 12 -8.89 -0.40 -3.14
C TYR A 12 -8.82 0.36 -1.83
N GLU A 13 -9.90 0.30 -1.07
CA GLU A 13 -9.92 0.74 0.32
C GLU A 13 -9.57 -0.46 1.20
N LEU A 14 -8.36 -0.43 1.76
CA LEU A 14 -7.90 -1.44 2.70
C LEU A 14 -7.86 -0.85 4.10
N SER A 15 -8.35 -1.60 5.08
CA SER A 15 -8.16 -1.29 6.49
C SER A 15 -6.67 -1.35 6.82
N GLU A 16 -6.20 -0.32 7.51
CA GLU A 16 -4.83 -0.16 8.00
C GLU A 16 -4.42 -1.29 8.94
N ASP A 17 -5.38 -1.87 9.66
CA ASP A 17 -5.21 -3.10 10.47
C ASP A 17 -4.70 -4.32 9.66
N ARG A 18 -4.98 -4.36 8.34
CA ARG A 18 -4.51 -5.45 7.47
C ARG A 18 -3.08 -5.25 6.95
N LEU A 19 -2.52 -4.05 7.03
CA LEU A 19 -1.12 -3.82 6.70
C LEU A 19 -0.29 -3.76 7.97
N THR A 20 0.55 -4.77 8.15
CA THR A 20 1.57 -4.79 9.19
C THR A 20 2.57 -3.65 8.95
N PRO A 21 3.21 -3.07 9.99
CA PRO A 21 4.25 -2.05 9.83
C PRO A 21 5.42 -2.46 8.93
N GLY A 22 5.68 -3.77 8.75
CA GLY A 22 6.65 -4.29 7.78
C GLY A 22 6.18 -4.33 6.32
N GLY A 23 4.90 -4.05 6.07
CA GLY A 23 4.18 -4.32 4.83
C GLY A 23 3.49 -5.69 4.84
N SER A 24 2.58 -5.90 3.90
CA SER A 24 1.84 -7.17 3.76
C SER A 24 1.56 -7.49 2.30
N HIS A 25 1.35 -8.79 2.01
CA HIS A 25 0.87 -9.23 0.71
C HIS A 25 -0.61 -8.91 0.56
N VAL A 26 -0.94 -8.13 -0.46
CA VAL A 26 -2.31 -7.81 -0.83
C VAL A 26 -2.67 -8.50 -2.14
N GLN A 27 -3.94 -8.86 -2.30
CA GLN A 27 -4.47 -9.43 -3.53
C GLN A 27 -5.54 -8.50 -4.09
N CYS A 28 -5.42 -8.21 -5.38
CA CYS A 28 -6.39 -7.44 -6.15
C CYS A 28 -7.67 -8.26 -6.29
N SER A 29 -8.84 -7.70 -5.95
CA SER A 29 -10.11 -8.41 -6.17
C SER A 29 -10.57 -8.42 -7.62
N GLU A 30 -10.07 -7.50 -8.46
CA GLU A 30 -10.48 -7.43 -9.87
C GLU A 30 -9.63 -8.34 -10.76
N CYS A 31 -8.30 -8.27 -10.64
CA CYS A 31 -7.38 -9.02 -11.50
C CYS A 31 -6.63 -10.13 -10.77
N HIS A 32 -6.92 -10.36 -9.49
CA HIS A 32 -6.33 -11.42 -8.65
C HIS A 32 -4.80 -11.33 -8.47
N THR A 33 -4.17 -10.24 -8.95
CA THR A 33 -2.73 -10.03 -8.82
C THR A 33 -2.34 -9.83 -7.36
N ARG A 34 -1.20 -10.40 -6.98
CA ARG A 34 -0.67 -10.29 -5.62
C ARG A 34 0.58 -9.44 -5.64
N TRP A 35 0.67 -8.46 -4.75
CA TRP A 35 1.87 -7.64 -4.62
C TRP A 35 2.14 -7.31 -3.16
N PHE A 36 3.38 -6.91 -2.87
CA PHE A 36 3.79 -6.45 -1.56
C PHE A 36 3.40 -4.98 -1.43
N ALA A 37 2.47 -4.68 -0.51
CA ALA A 37 2.08 -3.32 -0.20
C ALA A 37 2.70 -2.91 1.14
N ARG A 38 3.37 -1.77 1.13
CA ARG A 38 3.77 -1.09 2.36
C ARG A 38 2.75 -0.01 2.66
N PRO A 39 2.31 0.15 3.91
CA PRO A 39 1.60 1.37 4.27
C PRO A 39 2.50 2.56 3.89
N PRO A 40 1.94 3.71 3.48
CA PRO A 40 2.75 4.91 3.37
C PRO A 40 3.41 5.06 4.74
N ALA A 41 4.74 4.89 4.79
CA ALA A 41 5.49 5.18 5.99
C ALA A 41 5.04 6.57 6.39
N LEU A 42 4.37 6.72 7.55
CA LEU A 42 4.01 8.03 8.09
C LEU A 42 5.26 8.86 7.88
N ALA A 43 5.19 9.81 6.95
CA ALA A 43 6.37 10.42 6.41
C ALA A 43 7.19 10.90 7.59
N ALA A 44 8.35 10.28 7.83
CA ALA A 44 9.40 10.99 8.53
C ALA A 44 9.49 12.31 7.75
N PRO A 45 9.34 13.47 8.42
CA PRO A 45 9.30 14.74 7.72
C PRO A 45 10.51 14.78 6.78
N PRO A 46 10.35 15.25 5.53
CA PRO A 46 11.45 15.24 4.58
C PRO A 46 12.64 15.87 5.27
N SER A 47 13.70 15.10 5.52
CA SER A 47 14.91 15.61 6.16
C SER A 47 15.30 16.88 5.40
N PRO A 48 15.30 18.07 6.02
CA PRO A 48 15.73 19.27 5.32
C PRO A 48 17.19 19.04 4.95
N SER A 49 17.48 18.96 3.65
CA SER A 49 18.87 18.94 3.18
C SER A 49 19.53 20.26 3.59
N PRO A 50 20.75 20.24 4.15
CA PRO A 50 21.53 21.44 4.43
C PRO A 50 21.99 22.15 3.16
#